data_AF-A0A853AYI5-F1
#
_entry.id   AF-A0A853AYI5-F1
#
_cell.length_a   1.000
_cell.length_b   1.000
_cell.length_c   1.000
_cell.angle_alpha   90.00
_cell.angle_beta   90.00
_cell.angle_gamma   90.00
#
_symmetry.space_group_name_H-M   'P 1'
#
loop_
_entity.id
_entity.type
_entity.pdbx_description
1 polymer ?
#
loop_
_entity_poly.entity_id
_entity_poly.type
_entity_poly.pdbx_seq_one_letter_code
_entity_poly.pdbx_strand_id
1 'polypeptide(L)'
;MAGYEVDPQQLDAAAGAVRDEAGTQLKYTLAALREVRITAGDFGRKHHESFEGYRAGVERLVACVDSYVRASGVYADNLTGAGKSYTAADDRTQADVRTAAS
;
A
#
# COMPACT_ATOMS: atom_id res chain seq x y z
N MET A 1 3.04 30.88 11.50
CA MET A 1 2.44 29.54 11.37
C MET A 1 3.34 28.59 12.15
N ALA A 2 2.82 27.94 13.19
CA ALA A 2 3.59 26.92 13.90
C ALA A 2 3.77 25.75 12.94
N GLY A 3 4.99 25.57 12.43
CA GLY A 3 5.34 24.38 11.66
C GLY A 3 5.18 23.20 12.61
N TYR A 4 4.28 22.28 12.30
CA TYR A 4 4.27 20.99 12.96
C TYR A 4 5.65 20.38 12.72
N GLU A 5 6.39 20.15 13.80
CA GLU A 5 7.67 19.45 13.79
C GLU A 5 7.36 18.00 13.40
N VAL A 6 7.32 17.74 12.10
CA VAL A 6 7.05 16.41 11.57
C VAL A 6 8.32 15.60 11.76
N ASP A 7 8.29 14.70 12.74
CA ASP A 7 9.38 13.76 13.00
C ASP A 7 9.50 12.76 11.82
N PRO A 8 10.62 12.80 11.07
CA PRO A 8 10.85 11.87 9.95
C PRO A 8 10.78 10.40 10.36
N GLN A 9 11.13 10.06 11.62
CA GLN A 9 11.01 8.68 12.11
C GLN A 9 9.56 8.23 12.24
N GLN A 10 8.64 9.14 12.60
CA GLN A 10 7.21 8.83 12.65
C GLN A 10 6.63 8.64 11.24
N LEU A 11 7.11 9.39 10.25
CA LEU A 11 6.71 9.21 8.85
C LEU A 11 7.19 7.87 8.29
N ASP A 12 8.43 7.48 8.57
CA ASP A 12 8.96 6.19 8.14
C ASP A 12 8.28 5.01 8.86
N ALA A 13 7.97 5.15 10.16
CA ALA A 13 7.20 4.15 10.90
C ALA A 13 5.77 4.00 10.34
N ALA A 14 5.11 5.11 10.02
CA ALA A 14 3.79 5.10 9.39
C ALA A 14 3.82 4.49 7.97
N ALA A 15 4.85 4.79 7.19
CA ALA A 15 5.08 4.20 5.86
C ALA A 15 5.25 2.67 5.98
N GLY A 16 6.06 2.23 6.94
CA GLY A 16 6.27 0.82 7.26
C GLY A 16 4.95 0.12 7.63
N ALA A 17 4.19 0.68 8.58
CA ALA A 17 2.91 0.11 9.01
C ALA A 17 1.91 -0.02 7.85
N VAL A 18 1.74 1.02 7.04
CA VAL A 18 0.81 0.98 5.90
C VAL A 18 1.23 -0.05 4.85
N ARG A 19 2.55 -0.15 4.59
CA ARG A 19 3.11 -1.13 3.65
C ARG A 19 2.98 -2.55 4.19
N ASP A 20 3.27 -2.77 5.46
CA ASP A 20 3.29 -4.08 6.09
C ASP A 20 1.90 -4.62 6.38
N GLU A 21 0.94 -3.78 6.74
CA GLU A 21 -0.43 -4.23 7.00
C GLU A 21 -1.11 -4.66 5.70
N ALA A 22 -1.00 -3.86 4.63
CA ALA A 22 -1.49 -4.25 3.32
C ALA A 22 -0.66 -5.38 2.71
N GLY A 23 0.66 -5.32 2.82
CA GLY A 23 1.58 -6.29 2.25
C GLY A 23 1.48 -7.66 2.93
N THR A 24 1.52 -7.73 4.26
CA THR A 24 1.60 -9.00 5.00
C THR A 24 0.25 -9.71 5.07
N GLN A 25 -0.84 -8.98 5.32
CA GLN A 25 -2.18 -9.58 5.41
C GLN A 25 -2.71 -10.02 4.04
N LEU A 26 -2.36 -9.30 2.97
CA LEU A 26 -2.91 -9.59 1.62
C LEU A 26 -1.96 -10.41 0.74
N LYS A 27 -0.66 -10.50 1.06
CA LYS A 27 0.30 -11.32 0.30
C LYS A 27 -0.11 -12.78 0.18
N TYR A 28 -0.72 -13.35 1.22
CA TYR A 28 -1.21 -14.73 1.19
C TYR A 28 -2.61 -14.83 0.59
N THR A 29 -3.49 -13.88 0.91
CA THR A 29 -4.88 -13.87 0.44
C THR A 29 -4.99 -13.66 -1.08
N LEU A 30 -4.17 -12.79 -1.69
CA LEU A 30 -4.16 -12.56 -3.14
C LEU A 30 -3.73 -13.80 -3.94
N ALA A 31 -2.69 -14.49 -3.48
CA ALA A 31 -2.24 -15.73 -4.10
C ALA A 31 -3.31 -16.82 -3.97
N ALA A 32 -3.86 -17.00 -2.76
CA ALA A 32 -4.94 -17.94 -2.51
C ALA A 32 -6.18 -17.67 -3.37
N LEU A 33 -6.58 -16.40 -3.54
CA LEU A 33 -7.70 -15.99 -4.40
C LEU A 33 -7.45 -16.28 -5.89
N ARG A 34 -6.20 -16.11 -6.36
CA ARG A 34 -5.80 -16.45 -7.74
C ARG A 34 -5.71 -17.96 -7.97
N GLU A 35 -5.44 -18.72 -6.91
CA GLU A 35 -5.36 -20.18 -6.94
C GLU A 35 -6.73 -20.88 -6.83
N VAL A 36 -7.82 -20.14 -6.59
CA VAL A 36 -9.17 -20.72 -6.56
C VAL A 36 -9.54 -21.26 -7.95
N ARG A 37 -9.32 -22.56 -8.14
CA ARG A 37 -9.66 -23.31 -9.35
C ARG A 37 -11.08 -23.89 -9.26
N ILE A 38 -12.05 -23.03 -8.98
CA ILE A 38 -13.45 -23.43 -9.17
C ILE A 38 -13.80 -23.27 -10.64
N THR A 39 -14.34 -24.32 -11.22
CA THR A 39 -14.76 -24.42 -12.62
C THR A 39 -16.27 -24.50 -12.71
N ALA A 40 -16.80 -24.31 -13.91
CA ALA A 40 -18.23 -24.43 -14.16
C ALA A 40 -18.78 -25.85 -13.90
N GLY A 41 -17.92 -26.87 -13.88
CA GLY A 41 -18.28 -28.25 -13.53
C GLY A 41 -18.59 -28.43 -12.05
N ASP A 42 -17.98 -27.63 -11.19
CA ASP A 42 -18.12 -27.71 -9.72
C ASP A 42 -19.48 -27.20 -9.23
N PHE A 43 -20.17 -26.39 -10.03
CA PHE A 43 -21.53 -25.90 -9.76
C PHE A 43 -22.62 -26.94 -10.05
N GLY A 44 -22.27 -28.05 -10.72
CA GLY A 44 -23.22 -29.05 -11.16
C GLY A 44 -24.10 -28.58 -12.34
N ARG A 45 -24.67 -29.55 -13.07
CA ARG A 45 -25.40 -29.30 -14.34
C ARG A 45 -26.57 -28.31 -14.23
N LYS A 46 -27.20 -28.18 -13.06
CA LYS A 46 -28.34 -27.27 -12.83
C LYS A 46 -27.94 -25.83 -12.50
N HIS A 47 -26.69 -25.56 -12.13
CA HIS A 47 -26.24 -24.22 -11.70
C HIS A 47 -25.03 -23.73 -12.49
N HIS A 48 -24.76 -24.35 -13.65
CA HIS A 48 -23.66 -23.98 -14.54
C HIS A 48 -23.74 -22.51 -14.98
N GLU A 49 -24.94 -21.99 -15.16
CA GLU A 49 -25.20 -20.57 -15.49
C GLU A 49 -24.74 -19.59 -14.40
N SER A 50 -24.67 -20.02 -13.14
CA SER A 50 -24.17 -19.20 -12.03
C SER A 50 -22.65 -19.04 -12.04
N PHE A 51 -21.93 -19.88 -12.80
CA PHE A 51 -20.48 -19.87 -12.84
C PHE A 51 -19.91 -18.55 -13.36
N GLU A 52 -20.51 -17.97 -14.40
CA GLU A 52 -20.02 -16.70 -14.97
C GLU A 52 -20.13 -15.55 -13.97
N GLY A 53 -21.22 -15.50 -13.19
CA GLY A 53 -21.39 -14.52 -12.12
C GLY A 53 -20.37 -14.69 -11.01
N TYR A 54 -20.11 -15.95 -10.61
CA TYR A 54 -19.07 -16.29 -9.65
C TYR A 54 -17.67 -15.87 -10.15
N ARG A 55 -17.31 -16.26 -11.37
CA ARG A 55 -16.02 -15.95 -12.01
C ARG A 55 -15.78 -14.44 -12.06
N ALA A 56 -16.77 -13.69 -12.57
CA ALA A 56 -16.69 -12.24 -12.64
C ALA A 56 -16.59 -11.59 -11.24
N GLY A 57 -17.27 -12.16 -10.24
CA GLY A 57 -17.17 -11.71 -8.85
C GLY A 57 -15.76 -11.90 -8.27
N VAL A 58 -15.16 -13.08 -8.48
CA VAL A 58 -13.79 -13.38 -8.03
C VAL A 58 -12.77 -12.49 -8.74
N GLU A 59 -12.89 -12.31 -10.06
CA GLU A 59 -12.01 -11.41 -10.83
C GLU A 59 -12.05 -9.97 -10.30
N ARG A 60 -13.25 -9.45 -10.01
CA ARG A 60 -13.42 -8.11 -9.40
C ARG A 60 -12.82 -8.02 -8.01
N LEU A 61 -13.00 -9.06 -7.19
CA LEU A 61 -12.43 -9.10 -5.85
C LEU A 61 -10.89 -9.07 -5.91
N VAL A 62 -10.28 -9.89 -6.76
CA VAL A 62 -8.82 -9.89 -6.97
C VAL A 62 -8.32 -8.53 -7.44
N ALA A 63 -9.01 -7.89 -8.39
CA ALA A 63 -8.65 -6.56 -8.87
C ALA A 63 -8.74 -5.49 -7.77
N CYS A 64 -9.76 -5.55 -6.93
CA CYS A 64 -9.93 -4.63 -5.80
C CYS A 64 -8.78 -4.75 -4.80
N VAL A 65 -8.44 -5.99 -4.41
CA VAL A 65 -7.34 -6.24 -3.46
C VAL A 65 -5.99 -5.83 -4.06
N ASP A 66 -5.73 -6.10 -5.34
CA ASP A 66 -4.50 -5.66 -6.03
C ASP A 66 -4.39 -4.12 -6.05
N SER A 67 -5.50 -3.43 -6.35
CA SER A 67 -5.55 -1.96 -6.35
C SER A 67 -5.28 -1.38 -4.96
N TYR A 68 -5.84 -1.99 -3.90
CA TYR A 68 -5.62 -1.55 -2.54
C TYR A 68 -4.15 -1.69 -2.13
N VAL A 69 -3.54 -2.85 -2.38
CA VAL A 69 -2.11 -3.08 -2.08
C VAL A 69 -1.22 -2.07 -2.80
N ARG A 70 -1.48 -1.78 -4.07
CA ARG A 70 -0.74 -0.76 -4.83
C ARG A 70 -0.90 0.63 -4.24
N ALA A 71 -2.13 1.03 -3.92
CA ALA A 71 -2.40 2.35 -3.34
C ALA A 71 -1.70 2.53 -1.98
N SER A 72 -1.75 1.51 -1.12
CA SER A 72 -1.00 1.50 0.15
C SER A 72 0.51 1.62 -0.07
N GLY A 73 1.05 0.91 -1.07
CA GLY A 73 2.46 1.01 -1.45
C GLY A 73 2.88 2.42 -1.88
N VAL A 74 2.09 3.05 -2.76
CA VAL A 74 2.32 4.43 -3.22
C VAL A 74 2.22 5.43 -2.07
N TYR A 75 1.24 5.25 -1.18
CA TYR A 75 1.09 6.11 -0.01
C TYR A 75 2.29 6.00 0.93
N ALA A 76 2.78 4.78 1.18
CA ALA A 76 3.99 4.56 1.96
C ALA A 76 5.23 5.20 1.31
N ASP A 77 5.40 5.09 -0.01
CA ASP A 77 6.50 5.76 -0.73
C ASP A 77 6.44 7.28 -0.59
N ASN A 78 5.24 7.87 -0.64
CA ASN A 78 5.04 9.29 -0.43
C ASN A 78 5.41 9.73 0.99
N LEU A 79 5.07 8.91 2.01
CA LEU A 79 5.44 9.19 3.41
C LEU A 79 6.97 9.16 3.61
N THR A 80 7.66 8.15 3.10
CA THR A 80 9.13 8.09 3.14
C THR A 80 9.76 9.23 2.33
N GLY A 81 9.17 9.60 1.19
CA GLY A 81 9.61 10.76 0.40
C GLY A 81 9.48 12.10 1.14
N ALA A 82 8.38 12.28 1.89
CA ALA A 82 8.19 13.42 2.77
C ALA A 82 9.24 13.44 3.90
N GLY A 83 9.51 12.31 4.55
CA GLY A 83 10.54 12.19 5.60
C GLY A 83 11.91 12.65 5.12
N LYS A 84 12.35 12.17 3.94
CA LYS A 84 13.63 12.60 3.32
C LYS A 84 13.68 14.09 3.02
N SER A 85 12.55 14.68 2.61
CA SER A 85 12.46 16.10 2.29
C SER A 85 12.59 16.96 3.56
N TYR A 86 12.01 16.52 4.68
CA TYR A 86 12.17 17.18 5.98
C TYR A 86 13.61 17.13 6.48
N THR A 87 14.26 15.95 6.45
CA THR A 87 15.68 15.81 6.84
C THR A 87 16.59 16.71 5.99
N ALA A 88 16.39 16.72 4.66
CA ALA A 88 17.19 17.56 3.77
C ALA A 88 16.98 19.07 3.98
N ALA A 89 15.78 19.49 4.39
CA ALA A 89 15.49 20.87 4.73
C ALA A 89 16.16 21.29 6.05
N ASP A 90 16.18 20.40 7.04
CA ASP A 90 16.85 20.66 8.32
C ASP A 90 18.38 20.71 8.17
N ASP A 91 18.96 19.80 7.40
CA ASP A 91 20.41 19.79 7.09
C ASP A 91 20.86 21.08 6.38
N ARG A 92 20.08 21.58 5.41
CA ARG A 92 20.39 22.86 4.73
C ARG A 92 20.29 24.03 5.70
N THR A 93 19.24 24.06 6.51
CA THR A 93 19.05 25.15 7.49
C THR A 93 20.20 25.20 8.49
N GLN A 94 20.66 24.05 9.00
CA GLN A 94 21.83 23.99 9.88
C GLN A 94 23.14 24.39 9.19
N ALA A 95 23.34 23.99 7.92
CA ALA A 95 24.51 24.38 7.15
C ALA A 95 24.57 25.90 6.93
N ASP A 96 23.45 26.51 6.52
CA ASP A 96 23.34 27.96 6.28
C ASP A 96 23.58 28.76 7.58
N VAL A 97 23.06 28.29 8.72
CA VAL A 97 23.32 28.91 10.03
C VAL A 97 24.80 28.82 10.41
N ARG A 98 25.47 27.68 10.18
CA ARG A 98 26.91 27.54 10.45
C ARG A 98 27.75 28.48 9.57
N THR A 99 27.39 28.64 8.30
CA THR A 99 28.08 29.55 7.38
C THR A 99 27.82 31.02 7.71
N ALA A 100 26.63 31.37 8.21
CA ALA A 100 26.32 32.73 8.64
C ALA A 100 26.97 33.12 9.99
N ALA A 101 27.35 32.14 10.82
CA ALA A 101 27.98 32.34 12.12
C ALA A 101 29.53 32.34 12.08
N SER A 102 30.12 32.11 10.91
CA SER A 102 31.58 32.11 10.64
C SER A 102 32.00 33.33 9.83
#